data_AF-E0IAD8-F1
#
_entry.id   AF-E0IAD8-F1
#
_cell.length_a   1.000
_cell.length_b   1.000
_cell.length_c   1.000
_cell.angle_alpha   90.00
_cell.angle_beta   90.00
_cell.angle_gamma   90.00
#
_symmetry.space_group_name_H-M   'P 1'
#
loop_
_entity.id
_entity.type
_entity.pdbx_description
1 polymer ?
#
loop_
_entity_poly.entity_id
_entity_poly.type
_entity_poly.pdbx_seq_one_letter_code
_entity_poly.pdbx_strand_id
1 'polypeptide(L)'
;MGQRKQFDKAFKEQVVSRILAGEATMADTAKDLNVHYTTVRDWVKNYKLDGESAFPGSGHLKEEDDEIRKLRKQLADLKEENDILKKAAAYFAKNQKP
;
A
#
# COMPACT_ATOMS: atom_id res chain seq x y z
N MET A 1 -1.63 -25.71 -2.90
CA MET A 1 -1.40 -24.25 -3.07
C MET A 1 -1.73 -23.91 -4.52
N GLY A 2 -2.85 -23.23 -4.79
CA GLY A 2 -3.24 -22.86 -6.15
C GLY A 2 -2.26 -21.85 -6.73
N GLN A 3 -1.76 -22.09 -7.95
CA GLN A 3 -0.87 -21.18 -8.65
C GLN A 3 -1.63 -19.87 -8.94
N ARG A 4 -1.17 -18.75 -8.38
CA ARG A 4 -1.76 -17.44 -8.67
C ARG A 4 -1.39 -17.05 -10.10
N LYS A 5 -2.40 -16.89 -10.96
CA LYS A 5 -2.20 -16.30 -12.30
C LYS A 5 -1.68 -14.89 -12.14
N GLN A 6 -0.53 -14.62 -12.74
CA GLN A 6 0.02 -13.28 -12.82
C GLN A 6 -0.45 -12.63 -14.12
N PHE A 7 -0.85 -11.37 -14.01
CA PHE A 7 -1.22 -10.54 -15.16
C PHE A 7 -0.41 -9.24 -15.06
N ASP A 8 0.06 -8.77 -16.20
CA ASP A 8 0.84 -7.54 -16.29
C ASP A 8 -0.02 -6.31 -15.97
N LYS A 9 0.64 -5.22 -15.57
CA LYS A 9 0.00 -3.94 -15.24
C LYS A 9 -0.91 -3.46 -16.38
N ALA A 10 -0.35 -3.34 -17.59
CA ALA A 10 -1.07 -2.85 -18.76
C ALA A 10 -2.32 -3.69 -19.08
N PHE A 11 -2.25 -5.01 -18.86
CA PHE A 11 -3.39 -5.89 -19.07
C PHE A 11 -4.52 -5.61 -18.08
N LYS A 12 -4.19 -5.49 -16.78
CA LYS A 12 -5.18 -5.17 -15.75
C LYS A 12 -5.84 -3.81 -15.98
N GLU A 13 -5.06 -2.82 -16.42
CA GLU A 13 -5.57 -1.48 -16.76
C GLU A 13 -6.54 -1.51 -17.92
N GLN A 14 -6.21 -2.22 -19.01
CA GLN A 14 -7.11 -2.38 -20.15
C GLN A 14 -8.41 -3.07 -19.73
N VAL A 15 -8.31 -4.15 -18.96
CA VAL A 15 -9.48 -4.88 -18.45
C VAL A 15 -10.38 -3.97 -17.62
N VAL A 16 -9.81 -3.22 -16.66
CA VAL A 16 -10.60 -2.32 -15.83
C VAL A 16 -11.19 -1.16 -16.65
N SER A 17 -10.44 -0.62 -17.60
CA SER A 17 -10.92 0.46 -18.48
C SER A 17 -12.14 0.03 -19.28
N ARG A 18 -12.14 -1.17 -19.86
CA ARG A 18 -13.29 -1.74 -20.57
C ARG A 18 -14.50 -1.96 -19.66
N ILE A 19 -14.26 -2.41 -18.43
CA ILE A 19 -15.33 -2.58 -17.44
C ILE A 19 -15.95 -1.23 -17.05
N LEU A 20 -15.12 -0.20 -16.86
CA LEU A 20 -15.59 1.14 -16.53
C LEU A 20 -16.30 1.83 -17.70
N ALA A 21 -15.88 1.55 -18.93
CA ALA A 21 -16.55 2.00 -20.15
C ALA A 21 -17.88 1.28 -20.42
N GLY A 22 -18.20 0.23 -19.67
CA GLY A 22 -19.41 -0.59 -19.87
C GLY A 22 -19.32 -1.58 -21.04
N GLU A 23 -18.14 -1.74 -21.64
CA GLU A 23 -17.87 -2.67 -22.74
C GLU A 23 -17.78 -4.13 -22.26
N ALA A 24 -17.50 -4.35 -20.97
CA ALA A 24 -17.42 -5.66 -20.36
C ALA A 24 -17.99 -5.64 -18.94
N THR A 25 -18.54 -6.78 -18.49
CA THR A 25 -18.94 -6.92 -17.08
C THR A 25 -17.83 -7.57 -16.26
N MET A 26 -17.79 -7.28 -14.96
CA MET A 26 -16.87 -7.95 -14.03
C MET A 26 -17.07 -9.48 -14.01
N ALA A 27 -18.30 -9.95 -14.22
CA ALA A 27 -18.65 -11.36 -14.20
C ALA A 27 -18.15 -12.09 -15.46
N ASP A 28 -18.31 -11.48 -16.64
CA ASP A 28 -17.84 -12.05 -17.90
C ASP A 28 -16.31 -12.05 -17.95
N THR A 29 -15.69 -10.94 -17.56
CA THR A 29 -14.24 -10.84 -17.43
C THR A 29 -13.67 -11.90 -16.48
N ALA A 30 -14.32 -12.15 -15.35
CA ALA A 30 -13.87 -13.18 -14.40
C ALA A 30 -13.89 -14.59 -15.01
N LYS A 31 -14.91 -14.90 -15.82
CA LYS A 31 -15.02 -16.16 -16.55
C LYS A 31 -13.95 -16.26 -17.64
N ASP A 32 -13.77 -15.22 -18.45
CA ASP A 32 -12.83 -15.18 -19.57
C ASP A 32 -11.38 -15.34 -19.10
N LEU A 33 -11.02 -14.66 -18.00
CA LEU A 33 -9.70 -14.76 -17.40
C LEU A 33 -9.54 -16.02 -16.53
N ASN A 34 -10.65 -16.72 -16.27
CA ASN A 34 -10.76 -17.84 -15.34
C ASN A 34 -10.08 -17.48 -14.00
N VAL A 35 -10.59 -16.40 -13.40
CA VAL A 35 -10.22 -15.87 -12.08
C VAL A 35 -11.47 -15.72 -11.23
N HIS A 36 -11.31 -15.60 -9.92
CA HIS A 36 -12.46 -15.37 -9.04
C HIS A 36 -13.03 -13.95 -9.26
N TYR A 37 -14.35 -13.81 -9.19
CA TYR A 37 -15.04 -12.51 -9.34
C TYR A 37 -14.46 -11.42 -8.43
N THR A 38 -14.11 -11.80 -7.19
CA THR A 38 -13.52 -10.85 -6.24
C THR A 38 -12.20 -10.29 -6.74
N THR A 39 -11.40 -11.04 -7.50
CA THR A 39 -10.15 -10.55 -8.09
C THR A 39 -10.41 -9.38 -9.05
N VAL A 40 -11.38 -9.53 -9.95
CA VAL A 40 -11.75 -8.48 -10.91
C VAL A 40 -12.37 -7.29 -10.18
N ARG A 41 -13.25 -7.54 -9.19
CA ARG A 41 -13.82 -6.49 -8.34
C ARG A 41 -12.74 -5.68 -7.62
N ASP A 42 -11.73 -6.35 -7.08
CA ASP A 42 -10.65 -5.70 -6.36
C ASP A 42 -9.75 -4.89 -7.31
N TRP A 43 -9.53 -5.34 -8.56
CA TRP A 43 -8.86 -4.54 -9.60
C TRP A 43 -9.62 -3.26 -9.91
N VAL A 44 -10.93 -3.34 -10.14
CA VAL A 44 -11.78 -2.17 -10.40
C VAL A 44 -11.78 -1.22 -9.20
N LYS A 45 -11.87 -1.75 -7.98
CA LYS A 45 -11.82 -0.95 -6.75
C LYS A 45 -10.49 -0.20 -6.62
N ASN A 46 -9.37 -0.90 -6.79
CA ASN A 46 -8.04 -0.29 -6.65
C ASN A 46 -7.83 0.76 -7.74
N TYR A 47 -8.23 0.49 -8.98
CA TYR A 47 -8.14 1.47 -10.06
C TYR A 47 -9.00 2.71 -9.83
N LYS A 48 -10.17 2.59 -9.19
CA LYS A 48 -10.99 3.75 -8.81
C LYS A 48 -10.36 4.59 -7.70
N LEU A 49 -9.54 3.99 -6.83
CA LEU A 49 -8.88 4.70 -5.73
C LEU A 49 -7.57 5.34 -6.20
N ASP A 50 -6.76 4.58 -6.93
CA ASP A 50 -5.36 4.90 -7.20
C ASP A 50 -5.05 5.14 -8.68
N GLY A 51 -6.03 4.98 -9.58
CA GLY A 51 -5.85 5.14 -11.02
C GLY A 51 -4.78 4.20 -11.60
N GLU A 52 -3.87 4.76 -12.40
CA GLU A 52 -2.73 4.05 -13.01
C GLU A 52 -1.70 3.54 -11.98
N SER A 53 -1.77 4.01 -10.74
CA SER A 53 -0.92 3.54 -9.63
C SER A 53 -1.49 2.31 -8.93
N ALA A 54 -2.66 1.80 -9.35
CA ALA A 54 -3.35 0.67 -8.71
C ALA A 54 -2.64 -0.69 -8.84
N PHE A 55 -1.68 -0.82 -9.76
CA PHE A 55 -1.02 -2.10 -10.07
C PHE A 55 0.52 -2.03 -10.03
N PRO A 56 1.16 -1.80 -8.87
CA PRO A 56 2.63 -1.70 -8.75
C PRO A 56 3.39 -3.04 -8.88
N GLY A 57 2.70 -4.14 -9.20
CA GLY A 57 3.29 -5.48 -9.31
C GLY A 57 3.34 -6.25 -7.97
N SER A 58 3.60 -7.56 -8.03
CA SER A 58 3.64 -8.40 -6.82
C SER A 58 4.92 -8.15 -6.01
N GLY A 59 4.78 -7.56 -4.82
CA GLY A 59 5.89 -7.39 -3.88
C GLY A 59 6.24 -5.95 -3.54
N HIS A 60 5.69 -4.97 -4.26
CA HIS A 60 5.82 -3.57 -3.91
C HIS A 60 4.59 -3.12 -3.12
N LEU A 61 4.81 -2.69 -1.89
CA LEU A 61 3.87 -1.82 -1.19
C LEU A 61 3.75 -0.55 -2.03
N LYS A 62 2.59 0.11 -2.03
CA LYS A 62 2.45 1.40 -2.71
C LYS A 62 3.56 2.33 -2.20
N GLU A 63 4.15 3.14 -3.08
CA GLU A 63 5.22 4.06 -2.68
C GLU A 63 4.79 4.94 -1.49
N GLU A 64 3.52 5.34 -1.46
CA GLU A 64 2.90 6.04 -0.33
C GLU A 64 2.91 5.25 0.98
N ASP A 65 2.65 3.94 0.94
CA ASP A 65 2.69 3.08 2.13
C ASP A 65 4.12 2.86 2.64
N ASP A 66 5.10 2.82 1.73
CA ASP A 66 6.52 2.74 2.07
C ASP A 66 7.04 4.04 2.69
N GLU A 67 6.61 5.19 2.19
CA GLU A 67 6.90 6.50 2.79
C GLU A 67 6.28 6.62 4.18
N ILE A 68 5.00 6.24 4.33
CA ILE A 68 4.34 6.21 5.64
C ILE A 68 5.10 5.31 6.61
N ARG A 69 5.60 4.16 6.15
CA ARG A 69 6.36 3.24 7.00
C ARG A 69 7.71 3.82 7.40
N LYS A 70 8.43 4.46 6.47
CA LYS A 70 9.70 5.16 6.76
C LYS A 70 9.49 6.31 7.75
N LEU A 71 8.46 7.13 7.54
CA LEU A 71 8.11 8.25 8.41
C LEU A 71 7.73 7.78 9.81
N ARG A 72 6.94 6.70 9.94
CA ARG A 72 6.62 6.11 11.25
C ARG A 72 7.85 5.62 11.99
N LYS A 73 8.81 5.03 11.28
CA LYS A 73 10.08 4.60 11.88
C LYS A 73 10.90 5.80 12.37
N GLN A 74 11.06 6.82 11.51
CA GLN A 74 11.77 8.04 11.89
C GLN A 74 11.14 8.75 13.09
N LEU A 75 9.81 8.82 13.16
CA LEU A 75 9.11 9.38 14.31
C LEU A 75 9.33 8.58 15.60
N ALA A 76 9.41 7.26 15.50
CA ALA A 76 9.70 6.40 16.65
C ALA A 76 11.13 6.63 17.16
N ASP A 77 12.10 6.62 16.26
CA ASP A 77 13.52 6.83 16.57
C ASP A 77 13.74 8.23 17.20
N LEU A 78 13.19 9.29 16.59
CA LEU A 78 13.28 10.65 17.12
C LEU A 78 12.61 10.81 18.49
N LYS A 79 11.49 10.12 18.72
CA LYS A 79 10.80 10.17 20.00
C LYS A 79 11.62 9.51 21.10
N GLU A 80 12.26 8.38 20.80
CA GLU A 80 13.16 7.71 21.71
C GLU A 80 14.38 8.57 22.07
N GLU A 81 15.04 9.17 21.06
CA GLU A 81 16.15 10.09 21.28
C GLU A 81 15.73 11.28 22.15
N ASN A 82 14.56 11.87 21.88
CA ASN A 82 14.05 12.99 22.67
C ASN A 82 13.78 12.59 24.13
N ASP A 83 13.22 11.41 24.35
CA ASP A 83 12.97 10.89 25.70
C ASP A 83 14.26 10.60 26.46
N ILE A 84 15.30 10.08 25.80
CA ILE A 84 16.63 9.88 26.39
C ILE A 84 17.23 11.23 26.79
N LEU A 85 17.21 12.22 25.89
CA LEU A 85 17.74 13.56 26.16
C LEU A 85 17.00 14.25 27.30
N LYS A 86 15.66 14.13 27.37
CA LYS A 86 14.86 14.64 28.49
C LYS A 86 15.22 13.97 29.80
N LYS A 87 15.39 12.64 29.81
CA LYS A 87 15.81 11.90 31.01
C LYS A 87 17.20 12.32 31.46
N ALA A 88 18.14 12.49 30.54
CA ALA A 88 19.48 12.98 30.82
C ALA A 88 19.44 14.40 31.41
N ALA A 89 18.72 15.33 30.77
CA ALA A 89 18.55 16.70 31.27
C ALA A 89 17.95 16.72 32.68
N ALA A 90 16.93 15.90 32.95
CA ALA A 90 16.33 15.78 34.26
C ALA A 90 17.30 15.21 35.31
N TYR A 91 18.14 14.24 34.93
CA TYR A 91 19.19 13.69 35.79
C TYR A 91 20.24 14.77 36.13
N PHE A 92 20.75 15.48 35.13
CA PHE A 92 21.74 16.55 35.33
C PHE A 92 21.17 17.71 36.16
N ALA A 93 19.93 18.13 35.92
CA ALA A 93 19.27 19.19 36.70
C ALA A 93 19.06 18.78 38.18
N LYS A 94 18.83 17.50 38.46
CA LYS A 94 18.73 16.99 39.85
C LYS A 94 20.08 16.96 40.57
N ASN A 95 21.17 16.74 39.83
CA ASN A 95 22.54 16.65 40.37
C ASN A 95 23.29 18.01 40.37
N GLN A 96 22.69 19.07 39.83
CA GLN A 96 23.25 20.44 39.81
C GLN A 96 22.85 21.31 41.02
N LYS A 97 22.27 20.74 42.08
CA LYS A 97 22.08 21.52 43.32
C LYS A 97 23.43 21.71 44.03
N PRO A 98 23.77 22.94 44.48
CA PRO A 98 24.91 23.17 45.37
C PRO A 98 24.71 22.47 46.72
#